data_AF-A0A847HCD6-F1
#
_entry.id   AF-A0A847HCD6-F1
#
_cell.length_a   1.000
_cell.length_b   1.000
_cell.length_c   1.000
_cell.angle_alpha   90.00
_cell.angle_beta   90.00
_cell.angle_gamma   90.00
#
_symmetry.space_group_name_H-M   'P 1'
#
loop_
_entity.id
_entity.type
_entity.pdbx_description
1 polymer ?
#
loop_
_entity_poly.entity_id
_entity_poly.type
_entity_poly.pdbx_seq_one_letter_code
_entity_poly.pdbx_strand_id
1 'polypeptide(L)'
;MADPSTYRPAPGSIPAEPGVYRFRDDNRRVIYVGKANSLRARLANYFQDVTTLHPRTRQMVFSASSVEWTVVASEVEALQLEYTWIKRYDPRFNVKYRDDKTYPLLAVSTGEAVPRAFFYRGPRRRGVRYFGPYSHAWAVRETLDLLTRVFPMRTCSKGVYNRHENLGRPCLLGYIDKCAAPCVGRVSVEEHREIVDGFVSFMSGH
;
A
#
# COMPACT_ATOMS: atom_id res chain seq x y z
N MET A 1 -23.66 25.98 6.15
CA MET A 1 -22.96 24.69 6.40
C MET A 1 -23.94 23.60 6.06
N ALA A 2 -23.49 22.53 5.38
CA ALA A 2 -24.37 21.42 5.09
C ALA A 2 -24.75 20.73 6.41
N ASP A 3 -26.02 20.37 6.57
CA ASP A 3 -26.49 19.63 7.74
C ASP A 3 -26.34 18.12 7.48
N PRO A 4 -25.53 17.38 8.26
CA PRO A 4 -25.38 15.93 8.14
C PRO A 4 -26.67 15.13 8.17
N SER A 5 -27.74 15.68 8.75
CA SER A 5 -29.06 15.05 8.77
C SER A 5 -29.67 14.92 7.36
N THR A 6 -29.33 15.83 6.44
CA THR A 6 -29.97 15.95 5.11
C THR A 6 -29.48 14.91 4.11
N TYR A 7 -28.28 14.36 4.31
CA TYR A 7 -27.68 13.34 3.44
C TYR A 7 -27.35 12.04 4.18
N ARG A 8 -27.83 11.90 5.42
CA ARG A 8 -27.71 10.66 6.19
C ARG A 8 -28.40 9.52 5.42
N PRO A 9 -27.70 8.41 5.11
CA PRO A 9 -28.34 7.28 4.46
C PRO A 9 -29.48 6.72 5.29
N ALA A 10 -30.53 6.22 4.62
CA ALA A 10 -31.67 5.61 5.28
C ALA A 10 -31.22 4.47 6.22
N PRO A 11 -31.85 4.28 7.39
CA PRO A 11 -31.54 3.16 8.27
C PRO A 11 -31.59 1.82 7.53
N GLY A 12 -30.58 0.97 7.70
CA GLY A 12 -30.50 -0.34 7.05
C GLY A 12 -29.99 -0.34 5.61
N SER A 13 -29.90 0.81 4.93
CA SER A 13 -29.40 0.90 3.54
C SER A 13 -27.90 0.60 3.40
N ILE A 14 -27.13 0.73 4.48
CA ILE A 14 -25.69 0.53 4.47
C ILE A 14 -25.38 -0.96 4.74
N PRO A 15 -24.68 -1.66 3.84
CA PRO A 15 -24.33 -3.05 4.02
C PRO A 15 -23.31 -3.24 5.15
N ALA A 16 -23.31 -4.40 5.79
CA ALA A 16 -22.34 -4.77 6.82
C ALA A 16 -21.08 -5.44 6.22
N GLU A 17 -20.72 -5.06 5.00
CA GLU A 17 -19.65 -5.65 4.21
C GLU A 17 -18.40 -4.74 4.17
N PRO A 18 -17.22 -5.29 3.83
CA PRO A 18 -16.05 -4.49 3.59
C PRO A 18 -16.22 -3.60 2.35
N GLY A 19 -15.60 -2.42 2.37
CA GLY A 19 -15.77 -1.47 1.29
C GLY A 19 -15.01 -0.17 1.48
N VAL A 20 -15.12 0.67 0.46
CA VAL A 20 -14.58 2.03 0.44
C VAL A 20 -15.72 3.02 0.30
N TYR A 21 -15.71 4.07 1.11
CA TYR A 21 -16.68 5.15 1.07
C TYR A 21 -16.00 6.48 0.78
N ARG A 22 -16.77 7.41 0.21
CA ARG A 22 -16.34 8.76 -0.12
C ARG A 22 -17.42 9.77 0.25
N PHE A 23 -17.02 10.86 0.88
CA PHE A 23 -17.88 12.02 1.08
C PHE A 23 -17.61 13.04 -0.03
N ARG A 24 -18.67 13.68 -0.51
CA ARG A 24 -18.58 14.76 -1.51
C ARG A 24 -19.16 16.05 -0.96
N ASP A 25 -18.72 17.19 -1.50
CA ASP A 25 -19.33 18.49 -1.27
C ASP A 25 -20.47 18.79 -2.26
N ASP A 26 -21.14 19.93 -2.10
CA ASP A 26 -22.23 20.39 -2.98
C ASP A 26 -21.83 20.49 -4.46
N ASN A 27 -20.53 20.66 -4.73
CA ASN A 27 -19.96 20.70 -6.09
C ASN A 27 -19.59 19.31 -6.61
N ARG A 28 -20.02 18.23 -5.94
CA ARG A 28 -19.71 16.83 -6.22
C ARG A 28 -18.22 16.48 -6.14
N ARG A 29 -17.38 17.33 -5.53
CA ARG A 29 -15.95 17.05 -5.33
C ARG A 29 -15.77 16.09 -4.18
N VAL A 30 -14.90 15.09 -4.33
CA VAL A 30 -14.57 14.16 -3.25
C VAL A 30 -13.71 14.87 -2.22
N ILE A 31 -14.22 15.01 -1.00
CA ILE A 31 -13.56 15.74 0.08
C ILE A 31 -12.93 14.82 1.13
N TYR A 32 -13.39 13.57 1.21
CA TYR A 32 -12.86 12.55 2.10
C TYR A 32 -13.09 11.15 1.51
N VAL A 33 -12.14 10.24 1.71
CA VAL A 33 -12.21 8.82 1.36
C VAL A 33 -11.77 8.00 2.55
N GLY A 34 -12.45 6.89 2.82
CA GLY A 34 -12.01 5.92 3.83
C GLY A 34 -12.43 4.49 3.48
N LYS A 35 -11.72 3.51 4.05
CA LYS A 35 -12.09 2.09 4.01
C LYS A 35 -12.78 1.63 5.30
N ALA A 36 -13.51 0.52 5.22
CA ALA A 36 -14.12 -0.14 6.35
C ALA A 36 -14.16 -1.67 6.16
N ASN A 37 -14.00 -2.43 7.24
CA ASN A 37 -14.32 -3.87 7.26
C ASN A 37 -15.83 -4.11 7.36
N SER A 38 -16.56 -3.14 7.93
CA SER A 38 -18.02 -3.08 7.91
C SER A 38 -18.44 -1.64 7.61
N LEU A 39 -18.95 -1.40 6.40
CA LEU A 39 -19.42 -0.08 5.97
C LEU A 39 -20.48 0.48 6.92
N ARG A 40 -21.43 -0.35 7.36
CA ARG A 40 -22.48 0.03 8.33
C ARG A 40 -21.90 0.56 9.64
N ALA A 41 -21.04 -0.23 10.29
CA ALA A 41 -20.46 0.16 11.57
C ALA A 41 -19.60 1.42 11.44
N ARG A 42 -18.85 1.54 10.34
CA ARG A 42 -17.95 2.68 10.13
C ARG A 42 -18.71 3.97 9.80
N LEU A 43 -19.68 3.90 8.89
CA LEU A 43 -20.45 5.07 8.46
C LEU A 43 -21.38 5.57 9.56
N ALA A 44 -21.93 4.68 10.40
CA ALA A 44 -22.75 5.07 11.55
C ALA A 44 -22.03 6.07 12.47
N ASN A 45 -20.72 5.92 12.69
CA ASN A 45 -19.92 6.82 13.53
C ASN A 45 -19.88 8.27 13.03
N TYR A 46 -20.05 8.53 11.74
CA TYR A 46 -20.06 9.90 11.20
C TYR A 46 -21.39 10.63 11.42
N PHE A 47 -22.47 9.88 11.69
CA PHE A 47 -23.82 10.40 11.89
C PHE A 47 -24.30 10.24 13.35
N GLN A 48 -23.37 10.05 14.28
CA GLN A 48 -23.61 10.18 15.72
C GLN A 48 -23.75 11.65 16.12
N ASP A 49 -24.03 11.91 17.40
CA ASP A 49 -24.10 13.26 17.93
C ASP A 49 -22.82 14.05 17.58
N VAL A 50 -23.00 15.18 16.90
CA VAL A 50 -21.93 16.03 16.39
C VAL A 50 -21.01 16.59 17.50
N THR A 51 -21.50 16.66 18.74
CA THR A 51 -20.72 17.09 19.91
C THR A 51 -19.67 16.06 20.31
N THR A 52 -19.91 14.78 20.00
CA THR A 52 -18.98 13.67 20.30
C THR A 52 -17.93 13.47 19.20
N LEU A 53 -18.12 14.08 18.03
CA LEU A 53 -17.19 13.97 16.92
C LEU A 53 -15.93 14.81 17.17
N HIS A 54 -14.78 14.20 16.86
CA HIS A 54 -13.51 14.92 16.81
C HIS A 54 -13.62 16.17 15.89
N PRO A 55 -13.07 17.34 16.25
CA PRO A 55 -13.30 18.61 15.53
C PRO A 55 -13.09 18.54 14.01
N ARG A 56 -12.05 17.83 13.57
CA ARG A 56 -11.76 17.59 12.14
C ARG A 56 -12.84 16.76 11.44
N THR A 57 -13.34 15.71 12.10
CA THR A 57 -14.43 14.86 11.56
C THR A 57 -15.71 15.66 11.49
N ARG A 58 -16.01 16.45 12.53
CA ARG A 58 -17.15 17.38 12.54
C ARG A 58 -17.08 18.33 11.35
N GLN A 59 -15.94 19.01 11.14
CA GLN A 59 -15.77 19.91 10.00
C GLN A 59 -15.96 19.20 8.65
N MET A 60 -15.48 17.96 8.51
CA MET A 60 -15.64 17.17 7.30
C MET A 60 -17.11 16.87 7.00
N VAL A 61 -17.88 16.39 7.98
CA VAL A 61 -19.30 16.08 7.77
C VAL A 61 -20.12 17.34 7.46
N PHE A 62 -19.89 18.46 8.15
CA PHE A 62 -20.57 19.74 7.84
C PHE A 62 -20.15 20.38 6.51
N SER A 63 -19.10 19.85 5.87
CA SER A 63 -18.65 20.24 4.54
C SER A 63 -19.12 19.30 3.43
N ALA A 64 -19.72 18.17 3.79
CA ALA A 64 -20.21 17.17 2.87
C ALA A 64 -21.69 17.40 2.54
N SER A 65 -22.11 16.96 1.37
CA SER A 65 -23.49 16.98 0.88
C SER A 65 -24.02 15.58 0.55
N SER A 66 -23.13 14.60 0.44
CA SER A 66 -23.46 13.22 0.11
C SER A 66 -22.35 12.27 0.53
N VAL A 67 -22.74 11.01 0.74
CA VAL A 67 -21.82 9.89 0.98
C VAL A 67 -22.16 8.75 0.02
N GLU A 68 -21.14 8.18 -0.59
CA GLU A 68 -21.24 7.05 -1.53
C GLU A 68 -20.27 5.95 -1.08
N TRP A 69 -20.58 4.69 -1.39
CA TRP A 69 -19.69 3.56 -1.10
C TRP A 69 -19.65 2.53 -2.22
N THR A 70 -18.61 1.70 -2.19
CA THR A 70 -18.43 0.54 -3.04
C THR A 70 -18.07 -0.65 -2.16
N VAL A 71 -18.88 -1.70 -2.23
CA VAL A 71 -18.62 -2.99 -1.57
C VAL A 71 -17.53 -3.71 -2.36
N VAL A 72 -16.64 -4.40 -1.65
CA VAL A 72 -15.54 -5.18 -2.22
C VAL A 72 -15.48 -6.55 -1.52
N ALA A 73 -14.75 -7.50 -2.09
CA ALA A 73 -14.72 -8.87 -1.56
C ALA A 73 -13.82 -9.02 -0.34
N SER A 74 -12.81 -8.17 -0.17
CA SER A 74 -11.84 -8.29 0.91
C SER A 74 -11.31 -6.98 1.47
N GLU A 75 -10.75 -7.01 2.68
CA GLU A 75 -10.05 -5.86 3.27
C GLU A 75 -8.87 -5.39 2.40
N VAL A 76 -8.20 -6.32 1.70
CA VAL A 76 -7.08 -6.01 0.80
C VAL A 76 -7.57 -5.21 -0.41
N GLU A 77 -8.69 -5.59 -1.03
CA GLU A 77 -9.30 -4.81 -2.10
C GLU A 77 -9.76 -3.44 -1.62
N ALA A 78 -10.34 -3.36 -0.41
CA ALA A 78 -10.76 -2.10 0.17
C ALA A 78 -9.56 -1.15 0.34
N LEU A 79 -8.41 -1.69 0.78
CA LEU A 79 -7.16 -0.94 0.89
C LEU A 79 -6.68 -0.41 -0.47
N GLN A 80 -6.69 -1.27 -1.50
CA GLN A 80 -6.24 -0.91 -2.85
C GLN A 80 -7.13 0.16 -3.49
N LEU A 81 -8.44 0.02 -3.34
CA LEU A 81 -9.41 0.97 -3.89
C LEU A 81 -9.35 2.31 -3.14
N GLU A 82 -9.23 2.29 -1.81
CA GLU A 82 -9.01 3.49 -1.00
C GLU A 82 -7.75 4.24 -1.44
N TYR A 83 -6.62 3.53 -1.56
CA TYR A 83 -5.37 4.11 -2.05
C TYR A 83 -5.55 4.77 -3.42
N THR A 84 -6.20 4.07 -4.34
CA THR A 84 -6.45 4.55 -5.70
C THR A 84 -7.30 5.82 -5.70
N TRP A 85 -8.36 5.88 -4.88
CA TRP A 85 -9.23 7.05 -4.79
C TRP A 85 -8.55 8.23 -4.08
N ILE A 86 -7.79 8.00 -3.01
CA ILE A 86 -7.02 9.07 -2.37
C ILE A 86 -6.03 9.68 -3.35
N LYS A 87 -5.33 8.86 -4.15
CA LYS A 87 -4.41 9.34 -5.17
C LYS A 87 -5.10 10.05 -6.33
N ARG A 88 -6.25 9.54 -6.78
CA ARG A 88 -7.02 10.13 -7.88
C ARG A 88 -7.65 11.47 -7.51
N TYR A 89 -8.21 11.58 -6.31
CA TYR A 89 -9.04 12.73 -5.93
C TYR A 89 -8.33 13.75 -5.03
N ASP A 90 -7.18 13.41 -4.44
CA ASP A 90 -6.45 14.23 -3.47
C ASP A 90 -7.35 14.95 -2.43
N PRO A 91 -8.24 14.21 -1.73
CA PRO A 91 -9.27 14.80 -0.89
C PRO A 91 -8.71 15.62 0.27
N ARG A 92 -9.22 16.85 0.44
CA ARG A 92 -8.72 17.83 1.43
C ARG A 92 -8.78 17.39 2.89
N PHE A 93 -9.75 16.55 3.27
CA PHE A 93 -9.90 16.10 4.67
C PHE A 93 -9.10 14.84 4.98
N ASN A 94 -8.65 14.07 3.98
CA ASN A 94 -7.72 12.98 4.23
C ASN A 94 -6.43 13.55 4.80
N VAL A 95 -5.91 12.90 5.85
CA VAL A 95 -4.62 13.29 6.40
C VAL A 95 -3.57 13.02 5.32
N LYS A 96 -3.08 14.10 4.71
CA LYS A 96 -1.81 14.08 3.99
C LYS A 96 -0.76 13.88 5.06
N TYR A 97 -0.34 12.63 5.26
CA TYR A 97 0.76 12.36 6.18
C TYR A 97 1.98 13.16 5.69
N ARG A 98 2.37 14.19 6.46
CA ARG A 98 3.57 14.99 6.21
C ARG A 98 4.85 14.16 6.38
N ASP A 99 4.79 13.14 7.23
CA ASP A 99 5.77 12.06 7.31
C ASP A 99 5.31 10.89 6.48
N ASP A 100 6.15 10.43 5.55
CA ASP A 100 6.34 9.15 4.85
C ASP A 100 5.55 7.86 5.22
N LYS A 101 4.39 7.93 5.90
CA LYS A 101 3.46 6.82 6.17
C LYS A 101 2.57 6.58 4.94
N THR A 102 3.21 6.51 3.77
CA THR A 102 2.59 5.92 2.58
C THR A 102 2.36 4.43 2.84
N TYR A 103 1.32 3.86 2.22
CA TYR A 103 1.05 2.43 2.32
C TYR A 103 2.33 1.60 2.06
N PRO A 104 2.60 0.56 2.87
CA PRO A 104 3.68 -0.39 2.61
C PRO A 104 3.66 -0.93 1.18
N LEU A 105 4.81 -0.89 0.52
CA LEU A 105 5.00 -1.44 -0.81
C LEU A 105 6.17 -2.43 -0.79
N LEU A 106 6.07 -3.47 -1.60
CA LEU A 106 7.22 -4.25 -2.03
C LEU A 106 7.80 -3.56 -3.27
N ALA A 107 9.07 -3.19 -3.22
CA ALA A 107 9.76 -2.52 -4.31
C ALA A 107 10.88 -3.40 -4.89
N VAL A 108 11.09 -3.32 -6.20
CA VAL A 108 12.18 -4.00 -6.92
C VAL A 108 12.95 -2.98 -7.75
N SER A 109 14.27 -2.86 -7.52
CA SER A 109 15.14 -1.88 -8.20
C SER A 109 15.60 -2.35 -9.59
N THR A 110 14.66 -2.51 -10.52
CA THR A 110 14.95 -3.00 -11.88
C THR A 110 15.91 -2.12 -12.70
N GLY A 111 16.12 -0.86 -12.29
CA GLY A 111 17.09 0.04 -12.92
C GLY A 111 18.53 -0.10 -12.40
N GLU A 112 18.77 -0.90 -11.37
CA GLU A 112 20.13 -1.19 -10.88
C GLU A 112 20.76 -2.33 -11.70
N ALA A 113 22.10 -2.34 -11.80
CA ALA A 113 22.83 -3.41 -12.50
C ALA A 113 22.51 -4.78 -11.90
N VAL A 114 22.50 -4.87 -10.57
CA VAL A 114 22.11 -6.07 -9.81
C VAL A 114 20.86 -5.71 -8.98
N PRO A 115 19.65 -5.94 -9.50
CA PRO A 115 18.42 -5.51 -8.85
C PRO A 115 18.23 -6.12 -7.47
N ARG A 116 17.41 -5.51 -6.64
CA ARG A 116 17.05 -6.05 -5.32
C ARG A 116 15.58 -5.82 -5.02
N ALA A 117 15.02 -6.68 -4.17
CA ALA A 117 13.72 -6.43 -3.59
C ALA A 117 13.82 -5.91 -2.15
N PHE A 118 12.92 -5.00 -1.79
CA PHE A 118 12.96 -4.35 -0.48
C PHE A 118 11.61 -3.75 -0.11
N PHE A 119 11.40 -3.60 1.19
CA PHE A 119 10.30 -2.82 1.73
C PHE A 119 10.47 -1.33 1.37
N TYR A 120 9.39 -0.70 0.92
CA TYR A 120 9.39 0.71 0.56
C TYR A 120 8.17 1.46 1.10
N ARG A 121 8.42 2.70 1.52
CA ARG A 121 7.40 3.73 1.77
C ARG A 121 7.93 5.05 1.19
N GLY A 122 7.07 5.77 0.48
CA GLY A 122 7.40 7.08 -0.08
C GLY A 122 6.97 7.25 -1.54
N PRO A 123 7.39 8.35 -2.17
CA PRO A 123 7.06 8.65 -3.58
C PRO A 123 7.73 7.64 -4.52
N ARG A 124 7.13 7.38 -5.68
CA ARG A 124 7.72 6.46 -6.67
C ARG A 124 9.02 7.06 -7.24
N ARG A 125 10.03 6.20 -7.42
CA ARG A 125 11.34 6.53 -7.98
C ARG A 125 11.49 5.87 -9.35
N ARG A 126 12.24 6.50 -10.25
CA ARG A 126 12.57 5.94 -11.57
C ARG A 126 13.41 4.67 -11.40
N GLY A 127 13.19 3.68 -12.26
CA GLY A 127 13.93 2.41 -12.21
C GLY A 127 13.53 1.49 -11.05
N VAL A 128 12.36 1.72 -10.44
CA VAL A 128 11.82 0.89 -9.37
C VAL A 128 10.40 0.45 -9.72
N ARG A 129 10.15 -0.85 -9.67
CA ARG A 129 8.80 -1.43 -9.74
C ARG A 129 8.22 -1.55 -8.35
N TYR A 130 6.91 -1.34 -8.21
CA TYR A 130 6.21 -1.31 -6.92
C TYR A 130 5.00 -2.23 -6.95
N PHE A 131 4.89 -3.09 -5.95
CA PHE A 131 3.80 -4.04 -5.75
C PHE A 131 3.11 -3.78 -4.41
N GLY A 132 1.79 -3.90 -4.39
CA GLY A 132 0.93 -3.54 -3.25
C GLY A 132 -0.16 -2.53 -3.67
N PRO A 133 -0.72 -1.76 -2.71
CA PRO A 133 -0.35 -1.63 -1.30
C PRO A 133 -0.59 -2.88 -0.44
N TYR A 134 0.23 -3.05 0.61
CA TYR A 134 0.02 -4.05 1.65
C TYR A 134 -0.61 -3.42 2.90
N SER A 135 -1.42 -4.19 3.63
CA SER A 135 -2.09 -3.75 4.86
C SER A 135 -1.11 -3.31 5.95
N HIS A 136 -0.01 -4.05 6.10
CA HIS A 136 0.99 -3.81 7.13
C HIS A 136 2.42 -4.02 6.61
N ALA A 137 3.39 -3.42 7.30
CA ALA A 137 4.80 -3.55 6.94
C ALA A 137 5.37 -4.96 7.16
N TRP A 138 4.80 -5.74 8.08
CA TRP A 138 5.21 -7.13 8.31
C TRP A 138 4.81 -8.03 7.13
N ALA A 139 3.63 -7.80 6.53
CA ALA A 139 3.17 -8.56 5.37
C ALA A 139 4.15 -8.46 4.19
N VAL A 140 4.70 -7.27 3.92
CA VAL A 140 5.75 -7.11 2.89
C VAL A 140 6.98 -7.97 3.18
N ARG A 141 7.42 -8.03 4.45
CA ARG A 141 8.60 -8.78 4.84
C ARG A 141 8.38 -10.29 4.75
N GLU A 142 7.21 -10.76 5.16
CA GLU A 142 6.83 -12.16 5.06
C GLU A 142 6.71 -12.60 3.61
N THR A 143 6.06 -11.79 2.75
CA THR A 143 6.00 -12.06 1.31
C THR A 143 7.40 -12.14 0.71
N LEU A 144 8.32 -11.24 1.08
CA LEU A 144 9.71 -11.34 0.63
C LEU A 144 10.42 -12.59 1.14
N ASP A 145 10.24 -12.98 2.41
CA ASP A 145 10.87 -14.19 2.96
C ASP A 145 10.38 -15.48 2.28
N LEU A 146 9.09 -15.54 1.95
CA LEU A 146 8.51 -16.68 1.25
C LEU A 146 8.99 -16.75 -0.20
N LEU A 147 8.87 -15.65 -0.94
CA LEU A 147 9.17 -15.64 -2.36
C LEU A 147 10.68 -15.73 -2.65
N THR A 148 11.55 -15.28 -1.74
CA THR A 148 13.01 -15.44 -1.91
C THR A 148 13.48 -16.89 -1.86
N ARG A 149 12.65 -17.83 -1.41
CA ARG A 149 12.94 -19.27 -1.48
C ARG A 149 12.74 -19.84 -2.88
N VAL A 150 11.84 -19.23 -3.67
CA VAL A 150 11.54 -19.62 -5.05
C VAL A 150 12.36 -18.80 -6.04
N PHE A 151 12.50 -17.51 -5.77
CA PHE A 151 13.27 -16.57 -6.55
C PHE A 151 14.42 -16.03 -5.69
N PRO A 152 15.60 -16.68 -5.67
CA PRO A 152 16.71 -16.32 -4.78
C PRO A 152 17.42 -15.03 -5.21
N MET A 153 16.69 -13.92 -5.26
CA MET A 153 17.20 -12.59 -5.52
C MET A 153 17.71 -11.93 -4.24
N ARG A 154 18.63 -10.97 -4.38
CA ARG A 154 19.12 -10.21 -3.23
C ARG A 154 18.06 -9.27 -2.65
N THR A 155 18.10 -9.11 -1.33
CA THR A 155 17.33 -8.11 -0.57
C THR A 155 18.23 -7.14 0.22
N CYS A 156 19.53 -7.44 0.28
CA CYS A 156 20.52 -6.68 1.03
C CYS A 156 20.71 -5.25 0.48
N SER A 157 21.06 -4.28 1.33
CA SER A 157 21.35 -2.91 0.91
C SER A 157 22.60 -2.84 0.03
N LYS A 158 22.77 -1.73 -0.71
CA LYS A 158 23.99 -1.50 -1.51
C LYS A 158 25.26 -1.61 -0.66
N GLY A 159 25.26 -1.05 0.55
CA GLY A 159 26.40 -1.17 1.47
C GLY A 159 26.73 -2.60 1.87
N VAL A 160 25.70 -3.43 2.14
CA VAL A 160 25.91 -4.86 2.47
C VAL A 160 26.45 -5.62 1.25
N TYR A 161 25.93 -5.35 0.06
CA TYR A 161 26.42 -5.98 -1.17
C TYR A 161 27.90 -5.67 -1.41
N ASN A 162 28.28 -4.39 -1.43
CA ASN A 162 29.66 -3.96 -1.68
C ASN A 162 30.61 -4.52 -0.62
N ARG A 163 30.16 -4.61 0.64
CA ARG A 163 30.95 -5.21 1.72
C ARG A 163 31.27 -6.68 1.45
N HIS A 164 30.28 -7.47 1.03
CA HIS A 164 30.46 -8.91 0.80
C HIS A 164 31.21 -9.21 -0.49
N GLU A 165 31.06 -8.35 -1.50
CA GLU A 165 31.88 -8.36 -2.72
C GLU A 165 33.37 -8.17 -2.38
N ASN A 166 33.71 -7.13 -1.60
CA ASN A 166 35.09 -6.90 -1.17
C ASN A 166 35.66 -8.01 -0.29
N LEU A 167 34.82 -8.69 0.50
CA LEU A 167 35.25 -9.81 1.34
C LEU A 167 35.40 -11.13 0.57
N GLY A 168 34.91 -11.20 -0.67
CA GLY A 168 34.89 -12.44 -1.45
C GLY A 168 34.05 -13.56 -0.82
N ARG A 169 33.15 -13.25 0.12
CA ARG A 169 32.29 -14.24 0.79
C ARG A 169 30.84 -13.78 0.89
N PRO A 170 29.87 -14.67 0.65
CA PRO A 170 28.45 -14.31 0.67
C PRO A 170 28.00 -13.91 2.09
N CYS A 171 26.87 -13.21 2.16
CA CYS A 171 26.20 -12.95 3.44
C CYS A 171 25.41 -14.18 3.90
N LEU A 172 24.80 -14.10 5.10
CA LEU A 172 23.96 -15.19 5.63
C LEU A 172 22.92 -15.67 4.61
N LEU A 173 22.21 -14.76 3.94
CA LEU A 173 21.19 -15.13 2.95
C LEU A 173 21.77 -15.89 1.75
N GLY A 174 23.02 -15.63 1.38
CA GLY A 174 23.73 -16.42 0.37
C GLY A 174 24.16 -17.78 0.90
N TYR A 175 24.55 -17.90 2.17
CA TYR A 175 24.90 -19.20 2.76
C TYR A 175 23.71 -20.14 2.96
N ILE A 176 22.50 -19.59 3.13
CA ILE A 176 21.26 -20.38 3.29
C ILE A 176 20.42 -20.42 2.00
N ASP A 177 21.03 -20.10 0.86
CA ASP A 177 20.42 -20.16 -0.48
C ASP A 177 19.12 -19.37 -0.68
N LYS A 178 18.84 -18.38 0.18
CA LYS A 178 17.78 -17.38 -0.03
C LYS A 178 18.20 -16.25 -0.99
N CYS A 179 19.46 -16.25 -1.40
CA CYS A 179 20.04 -15.31 -2.36
C CYS A 179 21.08 -16.08 -3.18
N ALA A 180 21.02 -15.97 -4.50
CA ALA A 180 21.98 -16.57 -5.42
C ALA A 180 23.40 -15.99 -5.30
N ALA A 181 23.58 -14.97 -4.45
CA ALA A 181 24.84 -14.31 -4.12
C ALA A 181 25.65 -13.81 -5.34
N PRO A 182 25.05 -12.95 -6.20
CA PRO A 182 25.77 -12.33 -7.31
C PRO A 182 26.98 -11.49 -6.86
N CYS A 183 26.99 -11.00 -5.60
CA CYS A 183 28.09 -10.21 -5.06
C CYS A 183 29.44 -10.95 -4.99
N VAL A 184 29.43 -12.29 -5.04
CA VAL A 184 30.65 -13.11 -5.04
C VAL A 184 30.76 -13.96 -6.31
N GLY A 185 29.99 -13.63 -7.35
CA GLY A 185 30.03 -14.33 -8.62
C GLY A 185 29.55 -15.78 -8.60
N ARG A 186 28.73 -16.19 -7.60
CA ARG A 186 28.07 -17.51 -7.62
C ARG A 186 27.13 -17.67 -8.81
N VAL A 187 26.51 -16.56 -9.22
CA VAL A 187 25.77 -16.40 -10.47
C VAL A 187 26.25 -15.11 -11.13
N SER A 188 26.16 -15.05 -12.46
CA SER A 188 26.36 -13.84 -13.23
C SER A 188 25.28 -12.79 -12.94
N VAL A 189 25.53 -11.55 -13.38
CA VAL A 189 24.55 -10.46 -13.24
C VAL A 189 23.32 -10.74 -14.11
N GLU A 190 23.53 -11.38 -15.24
CA GLU A 190 22.52 -11.78 -16.21
C GLU A 190 21.60 -12.86 -15.63
N GLU A 191 22.17 -13.95 -15.10
CA GLU A 191 21.39 -15.00 -14.41
C GLU A 191 20.64 -14.45 -13.21
N HIS A 192 21.25 -13.54 -12.44
CA HIS A 192 20.56 -12.87 -11.33
C HIS A 192 19.38 -12.02 -11.82
N ARG A 193 19.51 -11.36 -12.98
CA ARG A 193 18.44 -10.58 -13.58
C ARG A 193 17.28 -11.46 -14.05
N GLU A 194 17.55 -12.63 -14.61
CA GLU A 194 16.50 -13.59 -14.98
C GLU A 194 15.66 -14.02 -13.77
N ILE A 195 16.28 -14.28 -12.62
CA ILE A 195 15.57 -14.58 -11.35
C ILE A 195 14.66 -13.41 -10.95
N VAL A 196 15.16 -12.18 -11.07
CA VAL A 196 14.39 -10.97 -10.74
C VAL A 196 13.22 -10.77 -11.69
N ASP A 197 13.43 -11.00 -12.98
CA ASP A 197 12.39 -10.86 -14.00
C ASP A 197 11.29 -11.91 -13.80
N GLY A 198 11.66 -13.15 -13.44
CA GLY A 198 10.71 -14.18 -13.00
C GLY A 198 9.89 -13.76 -11.79
N PHE A 199 10.54 -13.18 -10.76
CA PHE A 199 9.84 -12.63 -9.60
C PHE A 199 8.87 -11.50 -10.00
N VAL A 200 9.30 -10.58 -10.86
CA VAL A 200 8.50 -9.45 -11.33
C VAL A 200 7.30 -9.92 -12.18
N SER A 201 7.49 -10.92 -13.04
CA SER A 201 6.42 -11.54 -13.85
C SER A 201 5.36 -12.15 -12.93
N PHE A 202 5.80 -13.01 -12.00
CA PHE A 202 4.93 -13.66 -11.03
C PHE A 202 4.12 -12.64 -10.22
N MET A 203 4.77 -11.61 -9.68
CA MET A 203 4.11 -10.55 -8.92
C MET A 203 3.16 -9.68 -9.76
N SER A 204 3.33 -9.67 -11.08
CA SER A 204 2.45 -8.94 -12.01
C SER A 204 1.28 -9.79 -12.51
N GLY A 205 1.26 -11.09 -12.22
CA GLY A 205 0.23 -12.03 -12.68
C GLY A 205 0.41 -12.51 -14.12
N HIS A 206 1.65 -12.53 -14.63
CA HIS A 206 2.03 -13.08 -15.93
C HIS A 206 2.81 -14.37 -15.78
#